data_AF-A0A142JHS5-F1
#
_entry.id   AF-A0A142JHS5-F1
#
_cell.length_a   1.000
_cell.length_b   1.000
_cell.length_c   1.000
_cell.angle_alpha   90.00
_cell.angle_beta   90.00
_cell.angle_gamma   90.00
#
_symmetry.space_group_name_H-M   'P 1'
#
loop_
_entity.id
_entity.type
_entity.pdbx_description
1 polymer ?
#
loop_
_entity_poly.entity_id
_entity_poly.type
_entity_poly.pdbx_seq_one_letter_code
_entity_poly.pdbx_strand_id
1 'polypeptide(L)'
;MSELELVTAESGTAALLNKSEIDMQIATAHKFPRSIKRFRDEALAMVTLNENIAQECIYALPRDGKTIEGPSARFAEVVASAWGNSRAGARVINDQGEFVTAQGVFHDLERNVAITYEVQRRITDKNGKRYKPDMIGVTANAACSIALRNAILKGVPKAFWSDMYEQARETAIGNVQTLANRRARALSVLQRYGVSPEKVFAFLGVAGQEDITVEHLTTLFGITTSLKEGEATAEDVFTGEVRNAAPAAEGQAPRADAKKPACTPEAFEKKKGGWKKAIESAQKTVNEVIAMIETKETLSDDQKMEIASWAAPAAEDN
;
A
#
# COMPACT_ATOMS: atom_id res chain seq x y z
N MET A 1 43.74 -50.48 1.90
CA MET A 1 42.85 -49.71 2.78
C MET A 1 43.22 -48.25 2.67
N SER A 2 42.71 -47.55 1.66
CA SER A 2 42.96 -46.10 1.46
C SER A 2 41.64 -45.43 1.05
N GLU A 3 40.66 -45.51 1.92
CA GLU A 3 39.35 -44.91 1.68
C GLU A 3 38.81 -44.44 3.03
N LEU A 4 39.48 -43.46 3.65
CA LEU A 4 38.90 -42.70 4.76
C LEU A 4 39.67 -41.40 5.06
N GLU A 5 40.03 -40.64 4.02
CA GLU A 5 40.69 -39.33 4.21
C GLU A 5 40.18 -38.31 3.18
N LEU A 6 38.85 -38.16 3.08
CA LEU A 6 38.27 -37.21 2.12
C LEU A 6 37.01 -36.45 2.57
N VAL A 7 36.56 -36.51 3.83
CA VAL A 7 35.26 -35.89 4.23
C VAL A 7 35.33 -34.96 5.46
N THR A 8 36.46 -34.85 6.16
CA THR A 8 36.55 -34.04 7.40
C THR A 8 37.00 -32.59 7.18
N ALA A 9 37.57 -32.24 6.01
CA ALA A 9 38.08 -30.90 5.73
C ALA A 9 37.01 -29.88 5.29
N GLU A 10 35.79 -30.34 4.94
CA GLU A 10 34.76 -29.49 4.33
C GLU A 10 33.90 -28.73 5.36
N SER A 11 33.62 -29.32 6.53
CA SER A 11 32.72 -28.71 7.53
C SER A 11 33.37 -27.54 8.27
N GLY A 12 34.65 -27.64 8.62
CA GLY A 12 35.41 -26.56 9.25
C GLY A 12 35.58 -25.35 8.33
N THR A 13 35.83 -25.60 7.04
CA THR A 13 35.99 -24.54 6.02
C THR A 13 34.66 -23.81 5.77
N ALA A 14 33.55 -24.54 5.65
CA ALA A 14 32.22 -23.93 5.48
C ALA A 14 31.82 -23.06 6.68
N ALA A 15 32.08 -23.53 7.90
CA ALA A 15 31.81 -22.76 9.12
C ALA A 15 32.65 -21.47 9.19
N LEU A 16 33.93 -21.53 8.81
CA LEU A 16 34.83 -20.39 8.76
C LEU A 16 34.39 -19.36 7.70
N LEU A 17 33.98 -19.80 6.52
CA LEU A 17 33.49 -18.92 5.46
C LEU A 17 32.20 -18.20 5.89
N ASN A 18 31.22 -18.93 6.44
CA ASN A 18 29.97 -18.33 6.91
C ASN A 18 30.23 -17.31 8.03
N LYS A 19 31.10 -17.65 8.99
CA LYS A 19 31.50 -16.72 10.04
C LYS A 19 32.14 -15.47 9.45
N SER A 20 33.11 -15.63 8.55
CA SER A 20 33.79 -14.51 7.92
C SER A 20 32.84 -13.61 7.13
N GLU A 21 31.84 -14.19 6.45
CA GLU A 21 30.86 -13.43 5.68
C GLU A 21 29.94 -12.61 6.58
N ILE A 22 29.41 -13.21 7.64
CA ILE A 22 28.54 -12.55 8.63
C ILE A 22 29.33 -11.46 9.35
N ASP A 23 30.51 -11.78 9.88
CA ASP A 23 31.35 -10.83 10.62
C ASP A 23 31.70 -9.62 9.75
N MET A 24 32.05 -9.83 8.48
CA MET A 24 32.38 -8.73 7.56
C MET A 24 31.17 -7.86 7.23
N GLN A 25 29.99 -8.45 7.05
CA GLN A 25 28.75 -7.72 6.79
C GLN A 25 28.36 -6.83 7.96
N ILE A 26 28.34 -7.40 9.17
CA ILE A 26 27.99 -6.68 10.40
C ILE A 26 29.04 -5.59 10.66
N ALA A 27 30.33 -5.91 10.55
CA ALA A 27 31.40 -4.93 10.73
C ALA A 27 31.31 -3.76 9.72
N THR A 28 31.00 -4.05 8.45
CA THR A 28 30.83 -3.02 7.41
C THR A 28 29.63 -2.12 7.72
N ALA A 29 28.49 -2.70 8.14
CA ALA A 29 27.31 -1.94 8.52
C ALA A 29 27.57 -1.00 9.71
N HIS A 30 28.30 -1.46 10.73
CA HIS A 30 28.70 -0.62 11.87
C HIS A 30 29.73 0.44 11.50
N LYS A 31 30.63 0.16 10.53
CA LYS A 31 31.62 1.12 10.05
C LYS A 31 30.98 2.26 9.24
N PHE A 32 29.90 1.97 8.52
CA PHE A 32 29.17 2.92 7.69
C PHE A 32 27.68 2.95 8.09
N PRO A 33 27.34 3.50 9.27
CA PRO A 33 25.98 3.47 9.77
C PRO A 33 25.02 4.23 8.87
N ARG A 34 23.78 3.74 8.79
CA ARG A 34 22.70 4.36 8.02
C ARG A 34 22.34 5.73 8.58
N SER A 35 21.78 6.59 7.74
CA SER A 35 21.13 7.84 8.15
C SER A 35 19.63 7.71 7.96
N ILE A 36 18.86 7.85 9.04
CA ILE A 36 17.39 7.81 8.97
C ILE A 36 16.86 8.98 8.13
N LYS A 37 17.50 10.15 8.18
CA LYS A 37 17.14 11.26 7.30
C LYS A 37 17.34 10.88 5.83
N ARG A 38 18.50 10.32 5.48
CA ARG A 38 18.79 9.91 4.10
C ARG A 38 17.79 8.86 3.61
N PHE A 39 17.54 7.84 4.43
CA PHE A 39 16.51 6.83 4.14
C PHE A 39 15.16 7.50 3.82
N ARG A 40 14.72 8.45 4.65
CA ARG A 40 13.43 9.11 4.46
C ARG A 40 13.40 9.96 3.19
N ASP A 41 14.45 10.73 2.93
CA ASP A 41 14.56 11.58 1.75
C ASP A 41 14.56 10.74 0.45
N GLU A 42 15.35 9.66 0.41
CA GLU A 42 15.48 8.78 -0.76
C GLU A 42 14.19 7.97 -1.01
N ALA A 43 13.63 7.35 0.03
CA ALA A 43 12.41 6.57 -0.09
C ALA A 43 11.23 7.45 -0.54
N LEU A 44 11.06 8.63 0.07
CA LEU A 44 9.99 9.56 -0.30
C LEU A 44 10.14 10.01 -1.76
N ALA A 45 11.35 10.42 -2.17
CA ALA A 45 11.61 10.86 -3.54
C ALA A 45 11.31 9.75 -4.58
N MET A 46 11.61 8.49 -4.25
CA MET A 46 11.32 7.36 -5.14
C MET A 46 9.82 7.07 -5.24
N VAL A 47 9.10 7.00 -4.12
CA VAL A 47 7.66 6.64 -4.14
C VAL A 47 6.78 7.75 -4.70
N THR A 48 7.23 9.01 -4.66
CA THR A 48 6.51 10.16 -5.22
C THR A 48 7.10 10.65 -6.55
N LEU A 49 7.97 9.88 -7.20
CA LEU A 49 8.69 10.32 -8.39
C LEU A 49 7.75 10.74 -9.53
N ASN A 50 6.66 10.00 -9.70
CA ASN A 50 5.55 10.32 -10.60
C ASN A 50 4.33 9.46 -10.26
N GLU A 51 3.17 9.81 -10.84
CA GLU A 51 1.90 9.11 -10.61
C GLU A 51 1.98 7.59 -10.89
N ASN A 52 2.74 7.16 -11.91
CA ASN A 52 2.82 5.74 -12.24
C ASN A 52 3.56 4.93 -11.17
N ILE A 53 4.69 5.45 -10.70
CA ILE A 53 5.47 4.80 -9.64
C ILE A 53 4.67 4.80 -8.33
N ALA A 54 3.99 5.90 -8.04
CA ALA A 54 3.12 6.03 -6.89
C ALA A 54 1.98 5.00 -6.90
N GLN A 55 1.35 4.78 -8.06
CA GLN A 55 0.32 3.75 -8.25
C GLN A 55 0.88 2.34 -8.02
N GLU A 56 2.09 2.05 -8.52
CA GLU A 56 2.72 0.74 -8.31
C GLU A 56 3.08 0.48 -6.84
N CYS A 57 3.17 1.52 -6.00
CA CYS A 57 3.41 1.39 -4.56
C CYS A 57 2.18 0.91 -3.76
N ILE A 58 1.02 0.82 -4.41
CA ILE A 58 -0.26 0.47 -3.77
C ILE A 58 -0.71 -0.88 -4.31
N TYR A 59 -1.18 -1.75 -3.42
CA TYR A 59 -1.92 -2.97 -3.79
C TYR A 59 -3.32 -2.92 -3.18
N ALA A 60 -4.26 -3.62 -3.81
CA ALA A 60 -5.60 -3.80 -3.28
C ALA A 60 -6.12 -5.20 -3.62
N LEU A 61 -6.57 -5.91 -2.59
CA LEU A 61 -7.15 -7.25 -2.71
C LEU A 61 -8.56 -7.28 -2.14
N PRO A 62 -9.59 -7.50 -2.98
CA PRO A 62 -10.95 -7.65 -2.49
C PRO A 62 -11.17 -9.02 -1.83
N ARG A 63 -11.56 -9.04 -0.54
CA ARG A 63 -11.76 -10.26 0.25
C ARG A 63 -12.94 -10.10 1.21
N ASP A 64 -13.84 -11.09 1.23
CA ASP A 64 -15.01 -11.14 2.12
C ASP A 64 -15.85 -9.85 2.12
N GLY A 65 -16.08 -9.27 0.93
CA GLY A 65 -16.86 -8.05 0.76
C GLY A 65 -16.15 -6.74 1.12
N LYS A 66 -14.88 -6.79 1.57
CA LYS A 66 -14.03 -5.62 1.82
C LYS A 66 -12.87 -5.57 0.84
N THR A 67 -12.39 -4.37 0.53
CA THR A 67 -11.12 -4.19 -0.19
C THR A 67 -10.01 -3.99 0.82
N ILE A 68 -9.02 -4.89 0.83
CA ILE A 68 -7.82 -4.75 1.65
C ILE A 68 -6.79 -3.98 0.83
N GLU A 69 -6.55 -2.72 1.20
CA GLU A 69 -5.53 -1.86 0.58
C GLU A 69 -4.26 -1.83 1.45
N GLY A 70 -3.10 -1.73 0.81
CA GLY A 70 -1.84 -1.58 1.54
C GLY A 70 -0.62 -1.30 0.65
N PRO A 71 0.58 -1.24 1.27
CA PRO A 71 1.84 -1.09 0.55
C PRO A 71 2.17 -2.34 -0.27
N SER A 72 2.51 -2.15 -1.55
CA SER A 72 2.83 -3.24 -2.49
C SER A 72 4.23 -3.82 -2.29
N ALA A 73 4.58 -4.86 -3.05
CA ALA A 73 5.95 -5.36 -3.10
C ALA A 73 6.93 -4.32 -3.65
N ARG A 74 6.52 -3.50 -4.64
CA ARG A 74 7.34 -2.38 -5.13
C ARG A 74 7.65 -1.37 -4.03
N PHE A 75 6.65 -0.99 -3.22
CA PHE A 75 6.88 -0.09 -2.09
C PHE A 75 7.88 -0.69 -1.10
N ALA A 76 7.73 -1.98 -0.77
CA ALA A 76 8.67 -2.67 0.11
C ALA A 76 10.10 -2.69 -0.45
N GLU A 77 10.28 -2.91 -1.75
CA GLU A 77 11.61 -2.85 -2.39
C GLU A 77 12.24 -1.45 -2.30
N VAL A 78 11.46 -0.40 -2.51
CA VAL A 78 11.94 0.99 -2.32
C VAL A 78 12.38 1.21 -0.87
N VAL A 79 11.59 0.75 0.10
CA VAL A 79 11.93 0.82 1.52
C VAL A 79 13.24 0.07 1.80
N ALA A 80 13.39 -1.18 1.33
CA ALA A 80 14.60 -1.97 1.55
C ALA A 80 15.84 -1.35 0.89
N SER A 81 15.68 -0.80 -0.32
CA SER A 81 16.76 -0.13 -1.07
C SER A 81 17.27 1.11 -0.32
N ALA A 82 16.36 1.97 0.13
CA ALA A 82 16.70 3.20 0.84
C ALA A 82 17.16 2.97 2.29
N TRP A 83 16.73 1.87 2.94
CA TRP A 83 17.03 1.61 4.35
C TRP A 83 18.55 1.51 4.60
N GLY A 84 19.28 0.98 3.61
CA GLY A 84 20.71 0.71 3.70
C GLY A 84 21.02 -0.46 4.64
N ASN A 85 22.27 -0.91 4.71
CA ASN A 85 22.76 -1.90 5.69
C ASN A 85 21.77 -3.05 5.96
N SER A 86 21.19 -3.62 4.91
CA SER A 86 20.23 -4.72 5.02
C SER A 86 20.36 -5.67 3.85
N ARG A 87 19.93 -6.91 4.08
CA ARG A 87 19.73 -7.91 3.03
C ARG A 87 18.28 -8.34 3.02
N ALA A 88 17.74 -8.55 1.82
CA ALA A 88 16.40 -9.06 1.64
C ALA A 88 16.37 -10.07 0.51
N GLY A 89 15.55 -11.10 0.63
CA GLY A 89 15.39 -12.11 -0.40
C GLY A 89 14.24 -13.06 -0.10
N ALA A 90 13.76 -13.77 -1.11
CA ALA A 90 12.76 -14.80 -0.93
C ALA A 90 13.09 -16.05 -1.74
N ARG A 91 12.66 -17.19 -1.25
CA ARG A 91 12.80 -18.48 -1.92
C ARG A 91 11.62 -19.38 -1.62
N VAL A 92 11.33 -20.29 -2.55
CA VAL A 92 10.44 -21.42 -2.28
C VAL A 92 11.17 -22.38 -1.35
N ILE A 93 10.52 -22.77 -0.25
CA ILE A 93 11.07 -23.74 0.71
C ILE A 93 10.36 -25.08 0.64
N ASN A 94 9.15 -25.12 0.08
CA ASN A 94 8.39 -26.34 -0.14
C ASN A 94 7.38 -26.14 -1.27
N ASP A 95 7.22 -27.12 -2.15
CA ASP A 95 6.20 -27.15 -3.21
C ASP A 95 5.43 -28.49 -3.23
N GLN A 96 5.57 -29.30 -2.18
CA GLN A 96 4.97 -30.62 -2.10
C GLN A 96 3.49 -30.56 -1.70
N GLY A 97 2.70 -31.51 -2.19
CA GLY A 97 1.28 -31.62 -1.89
C GLY A 97 0.40 -30.59 -2.62
N GLU A 98 -0.52 -29.95 -1.89
CA GLU A 98 -1.50 -29.01 -2.46
C GLU A 98 -1.06 -27.54 -2.39
N PHE A 99 0.09 -27.26 -1.78
CA PHE A 99 0.55 -25.90 -1.51
C PHE A 99 2.00 -25.68 -1.94
N VAL A 100 2.29 -24.45 -2.35
CA VAL A 100 3.65 -23.93 -2.39
C VAL A 100 3.85 -23.00 -1.19
N THR A 101 4.97 -23.17 -0.49
CA THR A 101 5.41 -22.36 0.63
C THR A 101 6.65 -21.58 0.22
N ALA A 102 6.56 -20.26 0.28
CA ALA A 102 7.68 -19.36 0.08
C ALA A 102 8.06 -18.69 1.40
N GLN A 103 9.35 -18.48 1.61
CA GLN A 103 9.91 -17.76 2.75
C GLN A 103 10.59 -16.50 2.23
N GLY A 104 10.14 -15.35 2.75
CA GLY A 104 10.83 -14.08 2.64
C GLY A 104 11.70 -13.85 3.86
N VAL A 105 12.85 -13.22 3.65
CA VAL A 105 13.82 -12.88 4.68
C VAL A 105 14.20 -11.42 4.53
N PHE A 106 14.25 -10.70 5.64
CA PHE A 106 14.87 -9.40 5.76
C PHE A 106 15.83 -9.40 6.95
N HIS A 107 17.07 -9.00 6.75
CA HIS A 107 18.10 -8.92 7.78
C HIS A 107 18.67 -7.51 7.82
N ASP A 108 18.39 -6.78 8.89
CA ASP A 108 19.06 -5.55 9.23
C ASP A 108 20.45 -5.87 9.78
N LEU A 109 21.49 -5.53 9.04
CA LEU A 109 22.89 -5.83 9.39
C LEU A 109 23.46 -4.90 10.47
N GLU A 110 22.89 -3.71 10.64
CA GLU A 110 23.38 -2.72 11.62
C GLU A 110 22.75 -2.94 13.01
N ARG A 111 21.49 -3.35 13.05
CA ARG A 111 20.76 -3.72 14.27
C ARG A 111 20.84 -5.21 14.56
N ASN A 112 21.33 -6.00 13.61
CA ASN A 112 21.36 -7.45 13.63
C ASN A 112 19.99 -8.08 13.92
N VAL A 113 18.94 -7.53 13.31
CA VAL A 113 17.57 -8.04 13.41
C VAL A 113 17.21 -8.78 12.13
N ALA A 114 16.82 -10.04 12.24
CA ALA A 114 16.36 -10.84 11.11
C ALA A 114 14.87 -11.18 11.27
N ILE A 115 14.09 -10.87 10.23
CA ILE A 115 12.69 -11.26 10.11
C ILE A 115 12.57 -12.26 8.98
N THR A 116 11.95 -13.39 9.29
CA THR A 116 11.47 -14.34 8.29
C THR A 116 9.94 -14.32 8.26
N TYR A 117 9.38 -14.48 7.07
CA TYR A 117 7.94 -14.54 6.89
C TYR A 117 7.60 -15.62 5.86
N GLU A 118 6.71 -16.53 6.22
CA GLU A 118 6.29 -17.61 5.33
C GLU A 118 4.89 -17.37 4.79
N VAL A 119 4.73 -17.65 3.50
CA VAL A 119 3.47 -17.52 2.78
C VAL A 119 3.19 -18.83 2.09
N GLN A 120 1.97 -19.34 2.29
CA GLN A 120 1.48 -20.52 1.59
C GLN A 120 0.42 -20.14 0.55
N ARG A 121 0.52 -20.72 -0.64
CA ARG A 121 -0.42 -20.55 -1.74
C ARG A 121 -0.84 -21.91 -2.26
N ARG A 122 -2.14 -22.08 -2.48
CA ARG A 122 -2.70 -23.31 -3.04
C ARG A 122 -2.26 -23.46 -4.50
N ILE A 123 -1.83 -24.66 -4.87
CA ILE A 123 -1.42 -25.05 -6.22
C ILE A 123 -2.31 -26.16 -6.80
N THR A 124 -3.57 -26.18 -6.39
CA THR A 124 -4.62 -27.08 -6.89
C THR A 124 -5.78 -26.26 -7.43
N ASP A 125 -6.43 -26.77 -8.47
CA ASP A 125 -7.67 -26.19 -8.99
C ASP A 125 -8.86 -26.48 -8.06
N LYS A 126 -10.03 -25.96 -8.45
CA LYS A 126 -11.31 -26.18 -7.75
C LYS A 126 -11.74 -27.65 -7.63
N ASN A 127 -11.18 -28.54 -8.46
CA ASN A 127 -11.46 -29.98 -8.44
C ASN A 127 -10.39 -30.74 -7.64
N GLY A 128 -9.46 -30.05 -6.98
CA GLY A 128 -8.35 -30.65 -6.25
C GLY A 128 -7.20 -31.14 -7.14
N LYS A 129 -7.24 -30.88 -8.45
CA LYS A 129 -6.16 -31.29 -9.36
C LYS A 129 -5.00 -30.31 -9.25
N ARG A 130 -3.79 -30.84 -9.04
CA ARG A 130 -2.56 -30.04 -8.99
C ARG A 130 -2.31 -29.30 -10.31
N TYR A 131 -1.84 -28.06 -10.21
CA TYR A 131 -1.48 -27.21 -11.33
C TYR A 131 -0.34 -27.79 -12.17
N LYS A 132 -0.27 -27.34 -13.43
CA LYS A 132 0.87 -27.64 -14.32
C LYS A 132 2.15 -26.94 -13.79
N PRO A 133 3.36 -27.46 -14.11
CA PRO A 133 4.63 -26.90 -13.65
C PRO A 133 4.74 -25.38 -13.85
N ASP A 134 4.38 -24.86 -15.02
CA ASP A 134 4.44 -23.41 -15.30
C ASP A 134 3.56 -22.59 -14.36
N MET A 135 2.34 -23.06 -14.08
CA MET A 135 1.40 -22.41 -13.17
C MET A 135 1.87 -22.51 -11.71
N ILE A 136 2.52 -23.60 -11.33
CA ILE A 136 3.19 -23.72 -10.03
C ILE A 136 4.29 -22.67 -9.92
N GLY A 137 5.11 -22.50 -10.96
CA GLY A 137 6.17 -21.49 -11.01
C GLY A 137 5.64 -20.05 -10.85
N VAL A 138 4.56 -19.69 -11.56
CA VAL A 138 3.91 -18.39 -11.41
C VAL A 138 3.36 -18.20 -9.99
N THR A 139 2.69 -19.22 -9.44
CA THR A 139 2.13 -19.17 -8.08
C THR A 139 3.23 -19.04 -7.02
N ALA A 140 4.35 -19.71 -7.23
CA ALA A 140 5.53 -19.68 -6.37
C ALA A 140 6.18 -18.28 -6.37
N ASN A 141 6.31 -17.66 -7.54
CA ASN A 141 6.84 -16.30 -7.66
C ASN A 141 5.95 -15.28 -6.94
N ALA A 142 4.63 -15.40 -7.08
CA ALA A 142 3.69 -14.57 -6.33
C ALA A 142 3.84 -14.79 -4.81
N ALA A 143 3.98 -16.06 -4.36
CA ALA A 143 4.23 -16.37 -2.95
C ALA A 143 5.53 -15.73 -2.44
N CYS A 144 6.61 -15.78 -3.22
CA CYS A 144 7.89 -15.13 -2.90
C CYS A 144 7.74 -13.60 -2.79
N SER A 145 7.01 -12.97 -3.72
CA SER A 145 6.75 -11.53 -3.71
C SER A 145 6.04 -11.10 -2.41
N ILE A 146 4.95 -11.78 -2.06
CA ILE A 146 4.19 -11.51 -0.83
C ILE A 146 5.07 -11.73 0.41
N ALA A 147 5.83 -12.84 0.44
CA ALA A 147 6.66 -13.19 1.58
C ALA A 147 7.79 -12.16 1.79
N LEU A 148 8.45 -11.73 0.71
CA LEU A 148 9.48 -10.71 0.74
C LEU A 148 8.93 -9.37 1.23
N ARG A 149 7.80 -8.92 0.65
CA ARG A 149 7.09 -7.70 1.05
C ARG A 149 6.82 -7.68 2.55
N ASN A 150 6.24 -8.76 3.07
CA ASN A 150 5.89 -8.86 4.48
C ASN A 150 7.12 -8.90 5.38
N ALA A 151 8.19 -9.58 4.97
CA ALA A 151 9.44 -9.62 5.72
C ALA A 151 10.09 -8.23 5.81
N ILE A 152 10.17 -7.49 4.69
CA ILE A 152 10.73 -6.14 4.66
C ILE A 152 9.91 -5.18 5.52
N LEU A 153 8.60 -5.09 5.30
CA LEU A 153 7.75 -4.11 5.99
C LEU A 153 7.56 -4.41 7.48
N LYS A 154 7.84 -5.64 7.90
CA LYS A 154 7.93 -6.03 9.32
C LYS A 154 9.33 -5.80 9.90
N GLY A 155 10.37 -5.94 9.09
CA GLY A 155 11.76 -5.72 9.47
C GLY A 155 12.13 -4.25 9.61
N VAL A 156 11.65 -3.39 8.71
CA VAL A 156 11.74 -1.94 8.84
C VAL A 156 10.53 -1.45 9.65
N PRO A 157 10.71 -0.84 10.84
CA PRO A 157 9.59 -0.44 11.67
C PRO A 157 8.62 0.52 10.96
N LYS A 158 7.31 0.25 11.08
CA LYS A 158 6.24 1.01 10.42
C LYS A 158 6.32 2.53 10.62
N ALA A 159 6.75 2.96 11.80
CA ALA A 159 6.92 4.38 12.13
C ALA A 159 7.90 5.13 11.20
N PHE A 160 8.76 4.41 10.49
CA PHE A 160 9.73 5.01 9.58
C PHE A 160 9.23 5.16 8.15
N TRP A 161 8.25 4.36 7.70
CA TRP A 161 7.81 4.31 6.31
C TRP A 161 6.33 4.61 6.08
N SER A 162 5.48 4.60 7.11
CA SER A 162 4.03 4.74 6.92
C SER A 162 3.62 6.04 6.25
N ASP A 163 4.29 7.15 6.57
CA ASP A 163 4.01 8.44 5.96
C ASP A 163 4.42 8.50 4.49
N MET A 164 5.47 7.79 4.08
CA MET A 164 5.85 7.67 2.67
C MET A 164 4.81 6.90 1.87
N TYR A 165 4.18 5.90 2.47
CA TYR A 165 3.08 5.17 1.84
C TYR A 165 1.88 6.09 1.62
N GLU A 166 1.49 6.88 2.61
CA GLU A 166 0.41 7.86 2.43
C GLU A 166 0.76 8.90 1.36
N GLN A 167 2.01 9.36 1.31
CA GLN A 167 2.45 10.28 0.26
C GLN A 167 2.45 9.65 -1.13
N ALA A 168 2.77 8.36 -1.24
CA ALA A 168 2.60 7.62 -2.49
C ALA A 168 1.11 7.53 -2.88
N ARG A 169 0.20 7.33 -1.91
CA ARG A 169 -1.25 7.36 -2.17
C ARG A 169 -1.70 8.72 -2.66
N GLU A 170 -1.30 9.80 -2.00
CA GLU A 170 -1.62 11.17 -2.42
C GLU A 170 -1.08 11.49 -3.82
N THR A 171 0.14 11.04 -4.12
CA THR A 171 0.74 11.22 -5.45
C THR A 171 0.02 10.39 -6.51
N ALA A 172 -0.42 9.17 -6.19
CA ALA A 172 -1.19 8.31 -7.09
C ALA A 172 -2.59 8.90 -7.38
N ILE A 173 -3.18 9.58 -6.39
CA ILE A 173 -4.47 10.27 -6.44
C ILE A 173 -4.45 11.44 -7.42
N GLY A 174 -3.31 12.12 -7.64
CA GLY A 174 -3.08 13.16 -8.68
C GLY A 174 -4.07 14.35 -8.68
N ASN A 175 -3.94 15.26 -9.66
CA ASN A 175 -4.81 16.45 -9.78
C ASN A 175 -6.13 16.17 -10.55
N VAL A 176 -7.25 16.76 -10.12
CA VAL A 176 -8.62 16.55 -10.70
C VAL A 176 -8.67 16.73 -12.22
N GLN A 177 -7.85 17.63 -12.77
CA GLN A 177 -7.79 17.93 -14.21
C GLN A 177 -7.45 16.74 -15.12
N THR A 178 -6.91 15.63 -14.58
CA THR A 178 -6.58 14.41 -15.33
C THR A 178 -7.55 13.24 -15.10
N LEU A 179 -8.66 13.45 -14.37
CA LEU A 179 -9.53 12.36 -13.91
C LEU A 179 -10.15 11.52 -15.05
N ALA A 180 -10.65 12.17 -16.11
CA ALA A 180 -11.25 11.46 -17.25
C ALA A 180 -10.24 10.54 -17.97
N ASN A 181 -9.03 11.03 -18.23
CA ASN A 181 -7.95 10.24 -18.84
C ASN A 181 -7.55 9.05 -17.96
N ARG A 182 -7.58 9.22 -16.63
CA ARG A 182 -7.23 8.17 -15.68
C ARG A 182 -8.29 7.10 -15.56
N ARG A 183 -9.58 7.47 -15.58
CA ARG A 183 -10.70 6.53 -15.69
C ARG A 183 -10.55 5.66 -16.95
N ALA A 184 -10.34 6.31 -18.10
CA ALA A 184 -10.12 5.60 -19.36
C ALA A 184 -8.90 4.66 -19.28
N ARG A 185 -7.79 5.12 -18.68
CA ARG A 185 -6.59 4.31 -18.50
C ARG A 185 -6.84 3.10 -17.62
N ALA A 186 -7.43 3.28 -16.44
CA ALA A 186 -7.73 2.20 -15.49
C ALA A 186 -8.60 1.12 -16.15
N LEU A 187 -9.67 1.54 -16.84
CA LEU A 187 -10.54 0.64 -17.60
C LEU A 187 -9.78 -0.10 -18.72
N SER A 188 -8.94 0.62 -19.48
CA SER A 188 -8.17 0.02 -20.58
C SER A 188 -7.16 -1.02 -20.11
N VAL A 189 -6.58 -0.83 -18.92
CA VAL A 189 -5.63 -1.78 -18.34
C VAL A 189 -6.36 -3.03 -17.86
N LEU A 190 -7.47 -2.87 -17.13
CA LEU A 190 -8.29 -3.99 -16.67
C LEU A 190 -8.90 -4.79 -17.83
N GLN A 191 -9.20 -4.12 -18.96
CA GLN A 191 -9.66 -4.80 -20.17
C GLN A 191 -8.62 -5.79 -20.74
N ARG A 192 -7.31 -5.50 -20.59
CA ARG A 192 -6.24 -6.44 -20.98
C ARG A 192 -6.22 -7.70 -20.11
N TYR A 193 -6.79 -7.63 -18.92
CA TYR A 193 -7.01 -8.76 -18.01
C TYR A 193 -8.39 -9.42 -18.22
N GLY A 194 -9.12 -9.06 -19.28
CA GLY A 194 -10.42 -9.66 -19.62
C GLY A 194 -11.61 -9.12 -18.81
N VAL A 195 -11.44 -8.00 -18.10
CA VAL A 195 -12.51 -7.36 -17.32
C VAL A 195 -13.18 -6.29 -18.20
N SER A 196 -14.48 -6.44 -18.47
CA SER A 196 -15.23 -5.44 -19.22
C SER A 196 -15.56 -4.21 -18.35
N PRO A 197 -15.74 -3.01 -18.92
CA PRO A 197 -16.09 -1.82 -18.15
C PRO A 197 -17.34 -2.01 -17.27
N GLU A 198 -18.34 -2.74 -17.76
CA GLU A 198 -19.58 -3.02 -17.03
C GLU A 198 -19.32 -3.85 -15.76
N LYS A 199 -18.37 -4.79 -15.82
CA LYS A 199 -17.95 -5.55 -14.62
C LYS A 199 -17.22 -4.66 -13.63
N VAL A 200 -16.42 -3.70 -14.10
CA VAL A 200 -15.76 -2.71 -13.23
C VAL A 200 -16.81 -1.84 -12.54
N PHE A 201 -17.81 -1.36 -13.27
CA PHE A 201 -18.88 -0.52 -12.72
C PHE A 201 -19.70 -1.28 -11.67
N ALA A 202 -20.09 -2.52 -11.98
CA ALA A 202 -20.80 -3.39 -11.04
C ALA A 202 -19.96 -3.70 -9.78
N PHE A 203 -18.65 -3.91 -9.94
CA PHE A 203 -17.72 -4.14 -8.83
C PHE A 203 -17.58 -2.92 -7.92
N LEU A 204 -17.57 -1.71 -8.49
CA LEU A 204 -17.48 -0.46 -7.72
C LEU A 204 -18.83 0.02 -7.18
N GLY A 205 -19.95 -0.52 -7.69
CA GLY A 205 -21.29 -0.04 -7.34
C GLY A 205 -21.63 1.32 -7.97
N VAL A 206 -21.08 1.63 -9.14
CA VAL A 206 -21.29 2.91 -9.85
C VAL A 206 -22.09 2.71 -11.14
N ALA A 207 -22.81 3.74 -11.61
CA ALA A 207 -23.67 3.61 -12.80
C ALA A 207 -22.88 3.72 -14.12
N GLY A 208 -21.73 4.39 -14.10
CA GLY A 208 -20.86 4.45 -15.26
C GLY A 208 -19.49 5.07 -14.97
N GLN A 209 -18.71 5.26 -16.04
CA GLN A 209 -17.36 5.81 -15.96
C GLN A 209 -17.31 7.17 -15.25
N GLU A 210 -18.32 8.01 -15.43
CA GLU A 210 -18.35 9.36 -14.87
C GLU A 210 -18.52 9.41 -13.35
N ASP A 211 -18.99 8.31 -12.75
CA ASP A 211 -19.21 8.17 -11.31
C ASP A 211 -17.98 7.58 -10.58
N ILE A 212 -16.92 7.25 -11.32
CA ILE A 212 -15.68 6.72 -10.73
C ILE A 212 -14.95 7.86 -10.00
N THR A 213 -14.95 7.82 -8.66
CA THR A 213 -14.22 8.78 -7.83
C THR A 213 -12.71 8.50 -7.82
N VAL A 214 -11.96 9.36 -7.16
CA VAL A 214 -10.51 9.19 -7.05
C VAL A 214 -10.15 8.00 -6.16
N GLU A 215 -10.94 7.74 -5.12
CA GLU A 215 -10.81 6.58 -4.24
C GLU A 215 -11.05 5.27 -4.99
N HIS A 216 -12.03 5.25 -5.90
CA HIS A 216 -12.25 4.13 -6.80
C HIS A 216 -11.00 3.89 -7.67
N LEU A 217 -10.37 4.94 -8.20
CA LEU A 217 -9.15 4.79 -8.98
C LEU A 217 -8.00 4.21 -8.16
N THR A 218 -7.78 4.65 -6.92
CA THR A 218 -6.77 4.05 -6.02
C THR A 218 -7.01 2.55 -5.85
N THR A 219 -8.27 2.16 -5.62
CA THR A 219 -8.66 0.74 -5.54
C THR A 219 -8.37 -0.01 -6.84
N LEU A 220 -8.75 0.54 -7.99
CA LEU A 220 -8.53 -0.10 -9.30
C LEU A 220 -7.04 -0.23 -9.65
N PHE A 221 -6.21 0.76 -9.31
CA PHE A 221 -4.76 0.68 -9.48
C PHE A 221 -4.16 -0.36 -8.55
N GLY A 222 -4.56 -0.39 -7.29
CA GLY A 222 -4.13 -1.44 -6.35
C GLY A 222 -4.50 -2.84 -6.83
N ILE A 223 -5.71 -3.03 -7.37
CA ILE A 223 -6.13 -4.29 -7.98
C ILE A 223 -5.24 -4.63 -9.17
N THR A 224 -4.97 -3.65 -10.04
CA THR A 224 -4.08 -3.84 -11.20
C THR A 224 -2.70 -4.31 -10.78
N THR A 225 -2.14 -3.74 -9.70
CA THR A 225 -0.87 -4.19 -9.12
C THR A 225 -0.97 -5.66 -8.66
N SER A 226 -1.99 -6.03 -7.90
CA SER A 226 -2.20 -7.42 -7.45
C SER A 226 -2.39 -8.41 -8.60
N LEU A 227 -3.02 -7.99 -9.70
CA LEU A 227 -3.14 -8.80 -10.93
C LEU A 227 -1.79 -8.94 -11.65
N LYS A 228 -1.01 -7.86 -11.76
CA LYS A 228 0.33 -7.86 -12.37
C LYS A 228 1.31 -8.74 -11.60
N GLU A 229 1.23 -8.74 -10.27
CA GLU A 229 2.06 -9.56 -9.38
C GLU A 229 1.58 -11.02 -9.27
N GLY A 230 0.41 -11.35 -9.85
CA GLY A 230 -0.19 -12.69 -9.78
C GLY A 230 -0.67 -13.08 -8.38
N GLU A 231 -0.85 -12.11 -7.48
CA GLU A 231 -1.42 -12.33 -6.14
C GLU A 231 -2.91 -12.69 -6.25
N ALA A 232 -3.60 -12.12 -7.24
CA ALA A 232 -5.01 -12.36 -7.55
C ALA A 232 -5.24 -12.59 -9.04
N THR A 233 -6.38 -13.18 -9.40
CA THR A 233 -6.84 -13.28 -10.80
C THR A 233 -8.06 -12.38 -11.03
N ALA A 234 -8.28 -11.95 -12.27
CA ALA A 234 -9.43 -11.13 -12.62
C ALA A 234 -10.76 -11.85 -12.32
N GLU A 235 -10.79 -13.17 -12.51
CA GLU A 235 -11.95 -14.00 -12.18
C GLU A 235 -12.24 -13.99 -10.68
N ASP A 236 -11.23 -14.13 -9.83
CA ASP A 236 -11.39 -14.11 -8.37
C ASP A 236 -11.85 -12.74 -7.85
N VAL A 237 -11.34 -11.67 -8.46
CA VAL A 237 -11.56 -10.28 -8.03
C VAL A 237 -12.93 -9.76 -8.47
N PHE A 238 -13.34 -10.06 -9.70
CA PHE A 238 -14.54 -9.51 -10.35
C PHE A 238 -15.66 -10.56 -10.51
N THR A 239 -15.77 -11.53 -9.60
CA THR A 239 -16.98 -12.36 -9.50
C THR A 239 -18.19 -11.44 -9.28
N GLY A 240 -19.28 -11.67 -10.01
CA GLY A 240 -20.40 -10.71 -10.21
C GLY A 240 -21.26 -10.37 -8.99
N GLU A 241 -20.71 -10.39 -7.79
CA GLU A 241 -21.33 -9.82 -6.60
C GLU A 241 -21.09 -8.30 -6.59
N VAL A 242 -22.20 -7.54 -6.64
CA VAL A 242 -22.18 -6.08 -6.48
C VAL A 242 -21.57 -5.77 -5.11
N ARG A 243 -20.35 -5.22 -5.10
CA ARG A 243 -19.74 -4.73 -3.86
C ARG A 243 -20.00 -3.24 -3.77
N ASN A 244 -20.68 -2.84 -2.70
CA ASN A 244 -20.67 -1.44 -2.29
C ASN A 244 -19.24 -1.13 -1.85
N ALA A 245 -18.46 -0.48 -2.70
CA ALA A 245 -17.19 0.11 -2.32
C ALA A 245 -17.47 1.33 -1.40
N ALA A 246 -17.90 1.08 -0.17
CA ALA A 246 -17.81 2.06 0.91
C ALA A 246 -16.35 2.12 1.38
N PRO A 247 -15.82 3.30 1.72
CA PRO A 247 -14.39 3.48 1.98
C PRO A 247 -13.96 2.65 3.19
N ALA A 248 -13.07 1.69 2.94
CA ALA A 248 -12.38 0.95 3.99
C ALA A 248 -11.28 1.85 4.58
N ALA A 249 -11.64 2.66 5.57
CA ALA A 249 -10.70 3.13 6.56
C ALA A 249 -10.54 2.03 7.63
N GLU A 250 -9.46 1.25 7.59
CA GLU A 250 -9.07 0.41 8.73
C GLU A 250 -7.62 0.72 9.12
N GLY A 251 -7.45 1.24 10.34
CA GLY A 251 -6.11 1.52 10.88
C GLY A 251 -5.99 2.27 12.20
N GLN A 252 -7.02 2.34 13.06
CA GLN A 252 -6.83 2.74 14.46
C GLN A 252 -7.65 1.85 15.40
N ALA A 253 -6.97 1.31 16.42
CA ALA A 253 -7.59 0.60 17.54
C ALA A 253 -8.69 1.46 18.19
N PRO A 254 -9.79 0.86 18.67
CA PRO A 254 -10.99 1.59 19.05
C PRO A 254 -10.73 2.43 20.30
N ARG A 255 -10.64 3.76 20.12
CA ARG A 255 -11.06 4.70 21.17
C ARG A 255 -12.52 4.99 20.90
N ALA A 256 -13.35 4.76 21.91
CA ALA A 256 -14.80 4.89 21.82
C ALA A 256 -15.22 6.26 21.25
N ASP A 257 -15.71 6.27 20.02
CA ASP A 257 -16.38 7.42 19.43
C ASP A 257 -17.79 7.54 20.00
N ALA A 258 -18.00 8.56 20.83
CA ALA A 258 -19.30 9.18 20.93
C ALA A 258 -19.55 9.89 19.58
N LYS A 259 -20.38 9.28 18.73
CA LYS A 259 -20.78 9.81 17.41
C LYS A 259 -21.28 11.26 17.57
N LYS A 260 -20.49 12.24 17.13
CA LYS A 260 -20.87 13.66 17.18
C LYS A 260 -22.08 13.88 16.27
N PRO A 261 -23.08 14.66 16.69
CA PRO A 261 -24.27 14.90 15.88
C PRO A 261 -23.91 15.66 14.59
N ALA A 262 -24.63 15.36 13.50
CA ALA A 262 -24.49 16.10 12.25
C ALA A 262 -24.98 17.54 12.41
N CYS A 263 -24.27 18.50 11.80
CA CYS A 263 -24.71 19.88 11.73
C CYS A 263 -25.89 19.96 10.76
N THR A 264 -27.11 20.03 11.29
CA THR A 264 -28.31 20.16 10.45
C THR A 264 -28.27 21.46 9.65
N PRO A 265 -28.84 21.50 8.43
CA PRO A 265 -28.88 22.73 7.63
C PRO A 265 -29.43 23.94 8.39
N GLU A 266 -30.45 23.73 9.24
CA GLU A 266 -31.01 24.78 10.09
C GLU A 266 -30.04 25.30 11.15
N ALA A 267 -29.26 24.42 11.78
CA ALA A 267 -28.25 24.80 12.76
C ALA A 267 -27.08 25.53 12.10
N PHE A 268 -26.73 25.13 10.88
CA PHE A 268 -25.71 25.78 10.06
C PHE A 268 -26.13 27.20 9.67
N GLU A 269 -27.34 27.39 9.12
CA GLU A 269 -27.90 28.70 8.78
C GLU A 269 -27.94 29.67 9.97
N LYS A 270 -28.27 29.17 11.16
CA LYS A 270 -28.35 29.99 12.37
C LYS A 270 -26.97 30.45 12.87
N LYS A 271 -25.92 29.65 12.68
CA LYS A 271 -24.58 29.89 13.23
C LYS A 271 -23.61 30.50 12.20
N LYS A 272 -23.90 30.36 10.89
CA LYS A 272 -22.99 30.77 9.81
C LYS A 272 -22.63 32.25 9.81
N GLY A 273 -23.54 33.13 10.23
CA GLY A 273 -23.25 34.57 10.33
C GLY A 273 -22.11 34.91 11.30
N GLY A 274 -21.99 34.17 12.41
CA GLY A 274 -20.91 34.35 13.38
C GLY A 274 -19.57 33.80 12.87
N TRP A 275 -19.61 32.68 12.16
CA TRP A 275 -18.43 32.05 11.55
C TRP A 275 -17.87 32.89 10.41
N LYS A 276 -18.75 33.39 9.53
CA LYS A 276 -18.39 34.30 8.44
C LYS A 276 -17.73 35.57 8.97
N LYS A 277 -18.29 36.19 10.01
CA LYS A 277 -17.70 37.37 10.64
C LYS A 277 -16.31 37.10 11.26
N ALA A 278 -16.09 35.91 11.83
CA ALA A 278 -14.78 35.53 12.36
C ALA A 278 -13.71 35.34 11.27
N ILE A 279 -14.13 34.91 10.08
CA ILE A 279 -13.25 34.78 8.89
C ILE A 279 -13.00 36.15 8.26
N GLU A 280 -14.04 36.96 8.05
CA GLU A 280 -13.94 38.30 7.46
C GLU A 280 -13.16 39.29 8.33
N SER A 281 -13.19 39.14 9.66
CA SER A 281 -12.38 39.94 10.59
C SER A 281 -10.95 39.41 10.79
N ALA A 282 -10.54 38.39 10.02
CA ALA A 282 -9.26 37.70 10.12
C ALA A 282 -8.95 37.15 11.54
N GLN A 283 -9.97 36.99 12.39
CA GLN A 283 -9.81 36.44 13.74
C GLN A 283 -9.53 34.94 13.71
N LYS A 284 -10.05 34.23 12.70
CA LYS A 284 -9.81 32.80 12.45
C LYS A 284 -9.77 32.54 10.95
N THR A 285 -8.89 31.63 10.53
CA THR A 285 -8.85 31.13 9.16
C THR A 285 -10.03 30.19 8.88
N VAL A 286 -10.34 29.97 7.60
CA VAL A 286 -11.34 28.99 7.14
C VAL A 286 -11.10 27.62 7.78
N ASN A 287 -9.86 27.14 7.79
CA ASN A 287 -9.49 25.84 8.35
C ASN A 287 -9.70 25.77 9.86
N GLU A 288 -9.41 26.85 10.60
CA GLU A 288 -9.64 26.92 12.04
C GLU A 288 -11.12 26.95 12.41
N VAL A 289 -11.96 27.57 11.56
CA VAL A 289 -13.42 27.56 11.75
C VAL A 289 -13.99 26.16 11.49
N ILE A 290 -13.57 25.49 10.41
CA ILE A 290 -13.98 24.11 10.12
C ILE A 290 -13.57 23.18 11.26
N ALA A 291 -12.30 23.22 11.68
CA ALA A 291 -11.78 22.43 12.79
C ALA A 291 -12.53 22.70 14.09
N MET A 292 -12.87 23.97 14.38
CA MET A 292 -13.65 24.35 15.56
C MET A 292 -15.05 23.74 15.54
N ILE A 293 -15.75 23.74 14.39
CA ILE A 293 -17.09 23.18 14.29
C ILE A 293 -17.04 21.65 14.45
N GLU A 294 -16.07 21.00 13.80
CA GLU A 294 -15.85 19.56 13.88
C GLU A 294 -15.43 19.05 15.27
N THR A 295 -15.08 19.96 16.19
CA THR A 295 -14.96 19.60 17.61
C THR A 295 -16.30 19.19 18.22
N LYS A 296 -17.44 19.69 17.71
CA LYS A 296 -18.79 19.51 18.29
C LYS A 296 -19.80 18.84 17.37
N GLU A 297 -19.77 19.14 16.08
CA GLU A 297 -20.76 18.69 15.07
C GLU A 297 -20.04 18.29 13.78
N THR A 298 -20.54 17.30 13.03
CA THR A 298 -19.96 16.96 11.73
C THR A 298 -20.56 17.83 10.62
N LEU A 299 -19.71 18.43 9.78
CA LEU A 299 -20.11 19.27 8.64
C LEU A 299 -20.22 18.43 7.36
N SER A 300 -21.21 18.72 6.51
CA SER A 300 -21.29 18.17 5.15
C SER A 300 -20.28 18.83 4.21
N ASP A 301 -20.01 18.21 3.07
CA ASP A 301 -19.09 18.76 2.07
C ASP A 301 -19.58 20.09 1.50
N ASP A 302 -20.89 20.23 1.26
CA ASP A 302 -21.51 21.49 0.84
C ASP A 302 -21.30 22.62 1.86
N GLN A 303 -21.42 22.31 3.15
CA GLN A 303 -21.21 23.27 4.24
C GLN A 303 -19.74 23.71 4.33
N LYS A 304 -18.80 22.79 4.10
CA LYS A 304 -17.36 23.11 4.05
C LYS A 304 -17.03 23.99 2.85
N MET A 305 -17.62 23.71 1.69
CA MET A 305 -17.49 24.55 0.49
C MET A 305 -18.08 25.95 0.72
N GLU A 306 -19.22 26.05 1.39
CA GLU A 306 -19.81 27.35 1.73
C GLU A 306 -18.89 28.14 2.68
N ILE A 307 -18.32 27.52 3.72
CA ILE A 307 -17.36 28.19 4.63
C ILE A 307 -16.11 28.64 3.86
N ALA A 308 -15.59 27.82 2.95
CA ALA A 308 -14.44 28.15 2.14
C ALA A 308 -14.68 29.35 1.20
N SER A 309 -15.92 29.51 0.72
CA SER A 309 -16.31 30.65 -0.13
C SER A 309 -16.33 32.01 0.59
N TRP A 310 -16.23 32.02 1.93
CA TRP A 310 -16.22 33.26 2.72
C TRP A 310 -14.84 33.90 2.89
N ALA A 311 -13.78 33.25 2.40
CA ALA A 311 -12.48 33.89 2.32
C ALA A 311 -12.53 35.01 1.26
N ALA A 312 -12.08 36.22 1.62
CA ALA A 312 -11.89 37.27 0.63
C ALA A 312 -10.85 36.83 -0.41
N PRO A 313 -10.99 37.21 -1.69
CA PRO A 313 -9.96 36.95 -2.69
C PRO A 313 -8.66 37.59 -2.20
N ALA A 314 -7.57 36.81 -2.21
CA ALA A 314 -6.24 37.32 -1.92
C ALA A 314 -5.97 38.51 -2.85
N ALA A 315 -5.53 39.64 -2.27
CA ALA A 315 -5.09 40.78 -3.05
C ALA A 315 -4.03 40.29 -4.05
N GLU A 316 -4.26 40.56 -5.34
CA GLU A 316 -3.25 40.40 -6.38
C GLU A 316 -2.09 41.36 -6.04
N ASP A 317 -0.99 40.81 -5.52
CA ASP A 317 0.24 41.56 -5.34
C ASP A 317 0.87 41.82 -6.72
N ASN A 318 1.04 43.12 -6.99
CA ASN A 318 1.72 43.75 -8.14
C ASN A 318 3.17 43.26 -8.35
#